data_AF-A0A9E4BAP0-F1
#
_entry.id   AF-A0A9E4BAP0-F1
#
_cell.length_a   1.000
_cell.length_b   1.000
_cell.length_c   1.000
_cell.angle_alpha   90.00
_cell.angle_beta   90.00
_cell.angle_gamma   90.00
#
_symmetry.space_group_name_H-M   'P 1'
#
loop_
_entity.id
_entity.type
_entity.pdbx_description
1 polymer ?
#
loop_
_entity_poly.entity_id
_entity_poly.type
_entity_poly.pdbx_seq_one_letter_code
_entity_poly.pdbx_strand_id
1 'polypeptide(L)' 'LDEAVDVARSSSDTATRMDAMAKVQQILYDDAVIVVNYERGSVYVSHPRLKGIVRRAVGTDPDYTGAWIE' A
#
# COMPACT_ATOMS: atom_id res chain seq x y z
N LEU A 1 3.32 -14.42 -15.81
CA LEU A 1 2.63 -13.61 -14.77
C LEU A 1 2.11 -14.53 -13.66
N ASP A 2 1.19 -15.44 -13.99
CA ASP A 2 0.49 -16.31 -13.03
C ASP A 2 1.42 -17.12 -12.11
N GLU A 3 2.47 -17.73 -12.66
CA GLU A 3 3.47 -18.47 -11.87
C GLU A 3 4.11 -17.60 -10.77
N ALA A 4 4.47 -16.35 -11.08
CA ALA A 4 5.06 -15.44 -10.10
C ALA A 4 4.04 -15.05 -9.02
N VAL A 5 2.76 -14.92 -9.38
CA VAL A 5 1.67 -14.68 -8.43
C VAL A 5 1.53 -15.88 -7.49
N ASP A 6 1.56 -17.10 -8.02
CA ASP A 6 1.44 -18.32 -7.22
C ASP A 6 2.59 -18.47 -6.21
N VAL A 7 3.82 -18.18 -6.62
CA VAL A 7 4.99 -18.17 -5.71
C VAL A 7 4.84 -17.11 -4.63
N ALA A 8 4.43 -15.89 -5.00
CA ALA A 8 4.27 -14.80 -4.04
C ALA A 8 3.18 -15.06 -3.00
N ARG A 9 2.16 -15.87 -3.36
CA ARG A 9 1.03 -16.22 -2.50
C ARG A 9 1.29 -17.43 -1.60
N SER A 10 2.13 -18.36 -2.03
CA SER A 10 2.34 -19.65 -1.36
C SER A 10 3.65 -19.75 -0.57
N SER A 11 4.68 -18.97 -0.93
CA SER A 11 5.96 -19.00 -0.22
C SER A 11 5.84 -18.43 1.20
N SER A 12 6.50 -19.05 2.17
CA SER A 12 6.63 -18.53 3.53
C SER A 12 7.87 -17.65 3.72
N ASP A 13 8.85 -17.74 2.81
CA ASP A 13 10.06 -16.93 2.84
C ASP A 13 9.79 -15.52 2.28
N THR A 14 10.16 -14.51 3.04
CA THR A 14 9.85 -13.12 2.69
C THR A 14 10.64 -12.65 1.48
N ALA A 15 11.92 -13.01 1.37
CA ALA A 15 12.75 -12.60 0.23
C ALA A 15 12.20 -13.18 -1.08
N THR A 16 11.94 -14.48 -1.10
CA THR A 16 11.34 -15.20 -2.22
C THR A 16 9.99 -14.59 -2.64
N ARG A 17 9.15 -14.20 -1.68
CA ARG A 17 7.88 -13.51 -1.97
C ARG A 17 8.08 -12.16 -2.63
N MET A 18 9.02 -11.36 -2.12
CA MET A 18 9.26 -10.02 -2.64
C MET A 18 9.88 -10.07 -4.04
N ASP A 19 10.79 -11.01 -4.30
CA ASP A 19 11.36 -11.22 -5.62
C ASP A 19 10.30 -11.63 -6.65
N ALA A 20 9.36 -12.50 -6.25
CA ALA A 20 8.23 -12.88 -7.08
C ALA A 20 7.30 -11.69 -7.37
N MET A 21 7.01 -10.83 -6.37
CA MET A 21 6.23 -9.61 -6.56
C MET A 21 6.95 -8.59 -7.46
N ALA A 22 8.27 -8.45 -7.36
CA ALA A 22 9.06 -7.59 -8.24
C ALA A 22 8.99 -8.09 -9.69
N LYS A 23 9.04 -9.40 -9.91
CA LYS A 23 8.88 -10.00 -11.24
C LYS A 23 7.49 -9.75 -11.84
N VAL A 24 6.44 -9.78 -11.02
CA VAL A 24 5.10 -9.38 -11.44
C VAL A 24 5.10 -7.92 -11.92
N GLN A 25 5.67 -6.99 -11.14
CA GLN A 25 5.76 -5.58 -11.54
C GLN A 25 6.54 -5.39 -12.84
N GLN A 26 7.67 -6.07 -13.01
CA GLN A 26 8.47 -5.99 -14.24
C GLN A 26 7.67 -6.39 -15.47
N ILE A 27 6.90 -7.49 -15.41
CA ILE A 27 6.03 -7.93 -16.52
C ILE A 27 4.98 -6.86 -16.84
N LEU A 28 4.35 -6.25 -15.82
CA LEU A 28 3.35 -5.19 -16.04
C LEU A 28 3.94 -3.95 -16.72
N TYR A 29 5.20 -3.61 -16.42
CA TYR A 29 5.93 -2.52 -17.07
C TYR A 29 6.32 -2.87 -18.51
N ASP A 30 6.89 -4.05 -18.74
CA ASP A 30 7.40 -4.48 -20.05
C ASP A 30 6.25 -4.63 -21.07
N ASP A 31 5.12 -5.19 -20.63
CA ASP A 31 3.95 -5.43 -21.48
C ASP A 31 3.04 -4.18 -21.60
N ALA A 32 3.36 -3.09 -20.89
CA ALA A 32 2.62 -1.83 -20.87
C ALA A 32 1.09 -1.98 -20.68
N VAL A 33 0.66 -2.95 -19.87
CA VAL A 33 -0.75 -3.28 -19.67
C VAL A 33 -1.52 -2.19 -18.90
N ILE A 34 -0.81 -1.36 -18.15
CA ILE A 34 -1.33 -0.19 -17.44
C ILE A 34 -0.36 0.99 -17.58
N VAL A 35 -0.90 2.21 -17.62
CA VAL A 35 -0.09 3.43 -17.58
C VAL A 35 -0.03 3.94 -16.14
N VAL A 36 1.07 3.65 -15.46
CA VAL A 36 1.34 4.15 -14.11
C VAL A 36 1.72 5.62 -14.19
N ASN A 37 1.06 6.48 -13.41
CA ASN A 37 1.32 7.92 -13.40
C ASN A 37 2.24 8.32 -12.25
N TYR A 38 1.75 8.20 -11.00
CA TYR A 38 2.49 8.58 -9.80
C TYR A 38 1.94 7.88 -8.56
N GLU A 39 2.78 7.76 -7.54
CA GLU A 39 2.37 7.35 -6.20
C GLU A 39 1.82 8.55 -5.44
N ARG A 40 0.61 8.42 -4.89
CA ARG A 40 -0.08 9.54 -4.24
C ARG A 40 0.46 9.79 -2.83
N GLY A 41 1.01 10.97 -2.60
CA GLY A 41 1.15 11.53 -1.26
C GLY A 41 -0.18 12.08 -0.73
N SER A 42 -0.43 11.93 0.57
CA SER A 42 -1.63 12.45 1.24
C SER A 42 -1.26 13.58 2.19
N VAL A 43 -1.90 14.74 2.02
CA VAL A 43 -1.78 15.90 2.91
C VAL A 43 -3.18 16.29 3.38
N TYR A 44 -3.33 16.59 4.66
CA TYR A 44 -4.61 16.87 5.29
C TYR A 44 -4.50 18.00 6.30
N VAL A 45 -5.60 18.73 6.48
CA VAL A 45 -5.74 19.75 7.52
C VAL A 45 -6.51 19.13 8.68
N SER A 46 -6.01 19.32 9.91
CA SER A 46 -6.72 18.96 11.13
C SER A 46 -7.04 20.21 11.92
N HIS A 47 -8.22 20.26 12.54
CA HIS A 47 -8.55 21.32 13.47
C HIS A 47 -7.61 21.24 14.70
N PRO A 48 -7.03 22.35 15.20
CA PRO A 48 -6.04 22.31 16.28
C PRO A 48 -6.53 21.63 17.57
N ARG A 49 -7.84 21.74 17.85
CA ARG A 49 -8.51 21.11 19.01
C ARG A 49 -8.75 19.61 18.86
N LEU A 50 -8.72 19.08 17.64
CA LEU A 50 -8.97 17.67 17.38
C LEU A 50 -7.65 16.89 17.49
N LYS A 51 -7.56 16.05 18.52
CA LYS A 51 -6.38 15.26 18.86
C LYS A 51 -6.68 13.76 18.68
N GLY A 52 -5.64 12.94 18.65
CA GLY A 52 -5.78 11.48 18.65
C GLY A 52 -6.12 10.81 17.32
N ILE A 53 -6.22 11.58 16.22
CA ILE A 53 -6.38 11.00 14.87
C ILE A 53 -5.10 10.27 14.48
N VAL A 54 -5.26 9.04 13.96
CA VAL A 54 -4.16 8.27 13.37
C VAL A 54 -4.33 8.18 11.85
N ARG A 55 -3.22 8.32 11.13
CA ARG A 55 -3.14 8.07 9.68
C ARG A 55 -2.49 6.72 9.45
N ARG A 56 -3.23 5.79 8.88
CA ARG A 56 -2.78 4.41 8.71
C ARG A 56 -2.40 4.15 7.26
N ALA A 57 -1.32 3.42 7.05
CA ALA A 57 -0.92 2.94 5.73
C ALA A 57 -1.88 1.87 5.18
N VAL A 58 -2.53 1.11 6.06
CA VAL A 58 -3.48 0.04 5.73
C VAL A 58 -4.72 0.15 6.61
N GLY A 59 -5.89 -0.03 6.01
CA GLY A 59 -7.19 0.02 6.69
C GLY A 59 -7.80 1.41 6.67
N THR A 60 -8.61 1.73 7.70
CA THR A 60 -9.33 3.00 7.78
C THR A 60 -8.37 4.17 8.00
N ASP A 61 -8.39 5.13 7.06
CA ASP A 61 -7.68 6.40 7.13
C ASP A 61 -8.63 7.55 6.71
N PRO A 62 -8.84 8.59 7.54
CA PRO A 62 -8.36 8.76 8.92
C PRO A 62 -9.02 7.80 9.91
N ASP A 63 -8.23 7.36 10.87
CA ASP A 63 -8.72 6.62 12.03
C ASP A 63 -9.10 7.57 13.18
N TYR A 64 -10.38 7.52 13.56
CA TYR A 64 -10.96 8.31 14.64
C TYR A 64 -11.22 7.52 15.92
N THR A 65 -10.88 6.22 15.97
CA THR A 65 -11.19 5.38 17.15
C THR A 65 -10.62 5.96 18.45
N GLY A 66 -9.46 6.63 18.38
CA GLY A 66 -8.83 7.29 19.52
C GLY A 66 -8.93 8.82 19.50
N ALA A 67 -9.86 9.43 18.76
CA ALA A 67 -9.91 10.89 18.61
C ALA A 67 -10.72 11.58 19.72
N TRP A 68 -10.28 12.78 20.14
CA TRP A 68 -10.99 13.62 21.12
C TRP A 68 -10.83 15.12 20.82
N ILE A 69 -11.66 15.94 21.46
CA ILE A 69 -11.62 17.40 21.37
C ILE A 69 -11.09 17.96 22.69
N GLU A 70 -10.09 18.85 22.60
CA GLU A 70 -9.60 19.70 23.70
C GLU A 70 -10.39 21.00 23.84
#